data_AF-A0A423HMN4-F1
#
_entry.id   AF-A0A423HMN4-F1
#
_cell.length_a   1.000
_cell.length_b   1.000
_cell.length_c   1.000
_cell.angle_alpha   90.00
_cell.angle_beta   90.00
_cell.angle_gamma   90.00
#
_symmetry.space_group_name_H-M   'P 1'
#
loop_
_entity.id
_entity.type
_entity.pdbx_description
1 polymer ?
#
loop_
_entity_poly.entity_id
_entity_poly.type
_entity_poly.pdbx_seq_one_letter_code
_entity_poly.pdbx_strand_id
1 'polypeptide(L)'
;MAEGYRVSCLSTAERLGNDELHALMAGVVRRDRRESQQLFAAVTPLLIAFYEGQVQAGRIKRGATAGLVQEAFKALYLGQPGYDPTLPFRAWVLDIARSTLLGNSGSEAVFDALAGVAVRNCQQAMQVT
;
A
#
# COMPACT_ATOMS: atom_id res chain seq x y z
N MET A 1 14.29 11.71 34.73
CA MET A 1 14.37 10.40 34.05
C MET A 1 13.80 10.59 32.65
N ALA A 2 14.63 11.00 31.69
CA ALA A 2 14.21 11.25 30.31
C ALA A 2 15.30 10.73 29.37
N GLU A 3 15.46 9.40 29.33
CA GLU A 3 16.29 8.76 28.32
C GLU A 3 15.44 8.62 27.07
N GLY A 4 15.56 9.63 26.21
CA GLY A 4 14.84 9.74 24.96
C GLY A 4 15.08 8.52 24.08
N TYR A 5 13.98 7.83 23.79
CA TYR A 5 13.81 6.83 22.75
C TYR A 5 14.28 7.39 21.40
N ARG A 6 15.58 7.36 21.14
CA ARG A 6 16.16 7.43 19.80
C ARG A 6 16.23 6.00 19.28
N VAL A 7 15.06 5.42 19.00
CA VAL A 7 15.04 4.31 18.06
C VAL A 7 15.50 4.88 16.74
N SER A 8 16.72 4.49 16.37
CA SER A 8 17.32 4.74 15.08
C SER A 8 16.26 4.46 14.02
N CYS A 9 15.76 5.50 13.36
CA CYS A 9 14.73 5.40 12.32
C CYS A 9 15.20 4.64 11.07
N LEU A 10 16.41 4.08 11.12
CA LEU A 10 16.99 3.22 10.11
C LEU A 10 17.79 2.13 10.84
N SER A 11 17.15 0.99 11.13
CA SER A 11 17.91 -0.26 11.23
C SER A 11 18.50 -0.52 9.85
N THR A 12 19.73 -0.08 9.64
CA THR A 12 20.55 -0.35 8.45
C THR A 12 20.93 -1.83 8.36
N ALA A 13 20.65 -2.63 9.40
CA ALA A 13 21.13 -4.00 9.52
C ALA A 13 20.43 -5.01 8.60
N GLU A 14 19.28 -4.70 8.00
CA GLU A 14 18.56 -5.68 7.14
C GLU A 14 17.83 -5.03 5.95
N ARG A 15 18.21 -3.81 5.52
CA ARG A 15 17.61 -3.20 4.33
C ARG A 15 18.24 -3.76 3.07
N LEU A 16 17.61 -4.78 2.50
CA LEU A 16 18.01 -5.34 1.21
C LEU A 16 18.21 -4.24 0.16
N GLY A 17 19.36 -4.28 -0.52
CA GLY A 17 19.67 -3.45 -1.67
C GLY A 17 18.74 -3.73 -2.85
N ASN A 18 18.77 -2.88 -3.88
CA ASN A 18 17.96 -3.14 -5.07
C ASN A 18 18.30 -4.52 -5.67
N ASP A 19 19.58 -4.85 -5.83
CA ASP A 19 20.03 -6.12 -6.42
C ASP A 19 19.48 -7.36 -5.69
N GLU A 20 19.46 -7.31 -4.36
CA GLU A 20 18.88 -8.38 -3.53
C GLU A 20 17.37 -8.47 -3.71
N LEU A 21 16.68 -7.33 -3.81
CA LEU A 21 15.24 -7.29 -4.11
C LEU A 21 14.93 -7.80 -5.53
N HIS A 22 15.79 -7.50 -6.52
CA HIS A 22 15.70 -8.05 -7.88
C HIS A 22 15.84 -9.57 -7.86
N ALA A 23 16.82 -10.10 -7.13
CA ALA A 23 17.04 -11.54 -6.99
C ALA A 23 15.81 -12.23 -6.37
N LEU A 24 15.25 -11.64 -5.33
CA LEU A 24 14.02 -12.15 -4.70
C LEU A 24 12.82 -12.10 -5.66
N MET A 25 12.67 -11.04 -6.47
CA MET A 25 11.60 -10.95 -7.48
C MET A 25 11.72 -12.03 -8.54
N ALA A 26 12.94 -12.36 -8.99
CA ALA A 26 13.16 -13.51 -9.88
C ALA A 26 12.70 -14.82 -9.22
N GLY A 27 12.82 -14.93 -7.90
CA GLY A 27 12.25 -16.01 -7.09
C GLY A 27 10.74 -16.08 -7.08
N VAL A 28 10.07 -14.94 -6.96
CA VAL A 28 8.60 -14.86 -7.05
C VAL A 28 8.11 -15.34 -8.41
N VAL A 29 8.81 -14.97 -9.49
CA VAL A 29 8.49 -15.43 -10.86
C VAL A 29 8.60 -16.96 -10.96
N ARG A 30 9.61 -17.56 -10.31
CA ARG A 30 9.77 -19.02 -10.19
C ARG A 30 8.80 -19.68 -9.20
N ARG A 31 7.93 -18.90 -8.54
CA ARG A 31 7.00 -19.34 -7.49
C ARG A 31 7.71 -19.94 -6.27
N ASP A 32 8.93 -19.48 -5.98
CA ASP A 32 9.61 -19.88 -4.76
C ASP A 32 8.95 -19.22 -3.55
N ARG A 33 8.42 -20.05 -2.64
CA ARG A 33 7.68 -19.58 -1.47
C ARG A 33 8.56 -18.79 -0.51
N ARG A 34 9.80 -19.21 -0.30
CA ARG A 34 10.71 -18.58 0.66
C ARG A 34 11.15 -17.22 0.14
N GLU A 35 11.53 -17.14 -1.13
CA GLU A 35 11.95 -15.88 -1.76
C GLU A 35 10.76 -14.89 -1.84
N SER A 36 9.55 -15.39 -2.09
CA SER A 36 8.33 -14.56 -2.03
C SER A 36 8.05 -13.99 -0.64
N GLN A 37 8.19 -14.82 0.40
CA GLN A 37 8.02 -14.36 1.78
C GLN A 37 9.09 -13.35 2.18
N GLN A 38 10.34 -13.58 1.79
CA GLN A 38 11.45 -12.65 2.04
C GLN A 38 11.23 -11.32 1.33
N LEU A 39 10.76 -11.35 0.07
CA LEU A 39 10.43 -10.13 -0.66
C LEU A 39 9.32 -9.34 0.04
N PHE A 40 8.22 -9.99 0.40
CA PHE A 40 7.12 -9.31 1.08
C PHE A 40 7.53 -8.75 2.43
N ALA A 41 8.33 -9.49 3.21
CA ALA A 41 8.90 -8.99 4.47
C ALA A 41 9.76 -7.74 4.25
N ALA A 42 10.59 -7.72 3.20
CA ALA A 42 11.45 -6.58 2.89
C ALA A 42 10.67 -5.36 2.39
N VAL A 43 9.56 -5.57 1.69
CA VAL A 43 8.73 -4.51 1.09
C VAL A 43 7.66 -3.97 2.05
N THR A 44 7.20 -4.77 3.01
CA THR A 44 6.17 -4.37 3.98
C THR A 44 6.45 -3.02 4.66
N PRO A 45 7.66 -2.78 5.23
CA PRO A 45 7.94 -1.51 5.92
C PRO A 45 7.91 -0.31 4.97
N LEU A 46 8.27 -0.49 3.70
CA LEU A 46 8.24 0.56 2.69
C LEU A 46 6.80 0.98 2.38
N LEU A 47 5.90 0.01 2.20
CA LEU A 47 4.48 0.28 1.93
C LEU A 47 3.79 0.92 3.14
N ILE A 48 4.05 0.41 4.36
CA ILE A 48 3.50 0.98 5.59
C ILE A 48 3.94 2.44 5.73
N ALA A 49 5.24 2.74 5.61
CA ALA A 49 5.75 4.10 5.73
C ALA A 49 5.15 5.05 4.68
N PHE A 50 4.97 4.57 3.44
CA PHE A 50 4.33 5.35 2.38
C PHE A 50 2.89 5.74 2.75
N TYR A 51 2.05 4.77 3.14
CA TYR A 51 0.64 5.02 3.44
C TYR A 51 0.44 5.77 4.76
N GLU A 52 1.25 5.53 5.78
CA GLU A 52 1.25 6.35 6.99
C GLU A 52 1.60 7.81 6.68
N GLY A 53 2.52 8.06 5.76
CA GLY A 53 2.79 9.40 5.24
C GLY A 53 1.56 10.03 4.57
N GLN A 54 0.73 9.24 3.87
CA GLN A 54 -0.53 9.72 3.30
C GLN A 54 -1.59 10.03 4.37
N VAL A 55 -1.63 9.25 5.46
CA VAL A 55 -2.49 9.54 6.62
C VAL A 55 -2.09 10.85 7.27
N GLN A 56 -0.78 11.05 7.52
CA GLN A 56 -0.26 12.28 8.12
C GLN A 56 -0.51 13.51 7.24
N ALA A 57 -0.47 13.34 5.92
CA ALA A 57 -0.83 14.37 4.96
C ALA A 57 -2.34 14.60 4.80
N GLY A 58 -3.19 13.89 5.56
CA GLY A 58 -4.65 14.01 5.50
C GLY A 58 -5.28 13.49 4.21
N ARG A 59 -4.56 12.70 3.41
CA ARG A 59 -5.05 12.20 2.11
C ARG A 59 -5.89 10.93 2.23
N ILE A 60 -5.69 10.15 3.30
CA ILE A 60 -6.46 8.93 3.59
C ILE A 60 -6.73 8.79 5.08
N LYS A 61 -7.77 8.01 5.43
CA LYS A 61 -8.13 7.68 6.82
C LYS A 61 -7.13 6.68 7.42
N ARG A 62 -6.86 6.79 8.72
CA ARG A 62 -5.96 5.87 9.46
C ARG A 62 -6.34 4.39 9.33
N GLY A 63 -7.63 4.08 9.20
CA GLY A 63 -8.12 2.71 9.03
C GLY A 63 -7.89 2.11 7.63
N ALA A 64 -7.56 2.92 6.62
CA ALA A 64 -7.43 2.47 5.24
C ALA A 64 -6.07 1.81 4.95
N THR A 65 -5.05 2.03 5.78
CA THR A 65 -3.67 1.58 5.54
C THR A 65 -3.57 0.08 5.31
N ALA A 66 -4.21 -0.74 6.14
CA ALA A 66 -4.10 -2.21 6.05
C ALA A 66 -4.66 -2.74 4.72
N GLY A 67 -5.82 -2.25 4.29
CA GLY A 67 -6.43 -2.61 3.01
C GLY A 67 -5.57 -2.17 1.83
N LEU A 68 -5.01 -0.96 1.88
CA LEU A 68 -4.12 -0.45 0.83
C LEU A 68 -2.79 -1.21 0.73
N VAL A 69 -2.24 -1.67 1.85
CA VAL A 69 -1.06 -2.55 1.85
C VAL A 69 -1.40 -3.89 1.20
N GLN A 70 -2.55 -4.48 1.53
CA GLN A 70 -3.00 -5.73 0.92
C GLN A 70 -3.20 -5.59 -0.60
N GLU A 71 -3.86 -4.51 -1.05
CA GLU A 71 -4.05 -4.25 -2.48
C GLU A 71 -2.71 -4.01 -3.21
N ALA A 72 -1.76 -3.32 -2.57
CA ALA A 72 -0.42 -3.15 -3.14
C ALA A 72 0.33 -4.47 -3.29
N PHE A 73 0.23 -5.40 -2.33
CA PHE A 73 0.82 -6.73 -2.48
C PHE A 73 0.17 -7.54 -3.61
N LYS A 74 -1.15 -7.42 -3.75
CA LYS A 74 -1.88 -8.07 -4.83
C LYS A 74 -1.44 -7.55 -6.19
N ALA A 75 -1.30 -6.24 -6.34
CA ALA A 75 -0.80 -5.59 -7.53
C ALA A 75 0.67 -5.95 -7.83
N LEU A 76 1.53 -6.03 -6.79
CA LEU A 76 2.92 -6.46 -6.93
C LEU A 76 3.01 -7.91 -7.45
N TYR A 77 2.21 -8.82 -6.89
CA TYR A 77 2.19 -10.21 -7.31
C TYR A 77 1.65 -10.39 -8.73
N LEU A 78 0.58 -9.67 -9.10
CA LEU A 78 0.02 -9.73 -10.46
C LEU A 78 0.91 -9.03 -11.49
N GLY A 79 1.63 -7.98 -11.09
CA GLY A 79 2.53 -7.19 -11.94
C GLY A 79 3.89 -7.82 -12.19
N GLN A 80 4.26 -8.90 -11.47
CA GLN A 80 5.57 -9.54 -11.61
C GLN A 80 5.99 -9.88 -13.06
N PRO A 81 5.10 -10.33 -13.97
CA PRO A 81 5.53 -10.72 -15.32
C PRO A 81 5.94 -9.52 -16.19
N GLY A 82 5.48 -8.31 -15.82
CA GLY A 82 5.81 -7.06 -16.49
C GLY A 82 6.91 -6.26 -15.80
N TYR A 83 7.59 -6.85 -14.81
CA TYR A 83 8.66 -6.17 -14.10
C TYR A 83 9.89 -5.96 -14.99
N ASP A 84 10.34 -4.71 -15.12
CA ASP A 84 11.57 -4.35 -15.81
C ASP A 84 12.74 -4.28 -14.81
N PRO A 85 13.73 -5.19 -14.89
CA PRO A 85 14.86 -5.21 -13.98
C PRO A 85 15.85 -4.05 -14.19
N THR A 86 15.70 -3.24 -15.23
CA THR A 86 16.51 -2.02 -15.43
C THR A 86 16.04 -0.86 -14.56
N LEU A 87 14.83 -0.95 -13.98
CA LEU A 87 14.27 0.05 -13.08
C LEU A 87 14.57 -0.30 -11.61
N PRO A 88 14.83 0.68 -10.74
CA PRO A 88 15.03 0.42 -9.31
C PRO A 88 13.78 -0.23 -8.70
N PHE A 89 13.93 -1.43 -8.12
CA PHE A 89 12.83 -2.20 -7.55
C PHE A 89 11.94 -1.36 -6.60
N ARG A 90 12.56 -0.58 -5.72
CA ARG A 90 11.83 0.28 -4.76
C ARG A 90 11.00 1.36 -5.44
N ALA A 91 11.45 1.89 -6.58
CA ALA A 91 10.69 2.89 -7.33
C ALA A 91 9.43 2.28 -7.93
N TRP A 92 9.53 1.06 -8.45
CA TRP A 92 8.39 0.30 -8.97
C TRP A 92 7.36 -0.02 -7.87
N VAL A 93 7.80 -0.45 -6.68
CA VAL A 93 6.89 -0.65 -5.53
C VAL A 93 6.15 0.63 -5.15
N LEU A 94 6.84 1.78 -5.13
CA LEU A 94 6.20 3.06 -4.82
C LEU A 94 5.20 3.48 -5.91
N ASP A 95 5.45 3.12 -7.17
CA ASP A 95 4.51 3.36 -8.26
C ASP A 95 3.23 2.52 -8.12
N ILE A 96 3.38 1.26 -7.73
CA ILE A 96 2.24 0.40 -7.35
C ILE A 96 1.45 1.03 -6.20
N ALA A 97 2.12 1.49 -5.14
CA ALA A 97 1.48 2.11 -3.97
C ALA A 97 0.72 3.40 -4.31
N ARG A 98 1.20 4.18 -5.28
CA ARG A 98 0.47 5.34 -5.81
C ARG A 98 -0.75 4.91 -6.61
N SER A 99 -0.59 3.90 -7.46
CA SER A 99 -1.68 3.41 -8.32
C SER A 99 -2.84 2.85 -7.50
N THR A 100 -2.54 2.09 -6.43
CA THR A 100 -3.57 1.58 -5.50
C THR A 100 -4.24 2.70 -4.70
N LEU A 101 -3.50 3.73 -4.31
CA LEU A 101 -4.06 4.93 -3.68
C LEU A 101 -5.06 5.65 -4.60
N LEU A 102 -4.73 5.80 -5.88
CA LEU A 102 -5.59 6.42 -6.89
C LEU A 102 -6.81 5.55 -7.21
N GLY A 103 -6.64 4.23 -7.33
CA GLY A 103 -7.74 3.30 -7.56
C GLY A 103 -8.75 3.27 -6.41
N ASN A 104 -8.30 3.43 -5.16
CA ASN A 104 -9.18 3.42 -3.99
C ASN A 104 -9.88 4.76 -3.75
N SER A 105 -9.25 5.88 -4.10
CA SER A 105 -9.86 7.22 -3.99
C SER A 105 -11.03 7.43 -4.97
N GLY A 106 -11.06 6.71 -6.09
CA GLY A 106 -12.23 6.64 -6.97
C GLY A 106 -13.39 5.80 -6.40
N SER A 107 -13.10 4.78 -5.59
CA SER A 107 -14.11 3.90 -4.99
C SER A 107 -14.79 4.54 -3.78
N GLU A 108 -14.03 5.16 -2.87
CA GLU A 108 -14.61 5.90 -1.72
C GLU A 108 -15.50 7.07 -2.17
N ALA A 109 -15.14 7.79 -3.25
CA ALA A 109 -15.98 8.87 -3.78
C ALA A 109 -17.36 8.40 -4.27
N VAL A 110 -17.44 7.19 -4.84
CA VAL A 110 -18.70 6.59 -5.28
C VAL A 110 -19.52 6.08 -4.09
N PHE A 111 -18.88 5.50 -3.08
CA PHE A 111 -19.56 5.07 -1.86
C PHE A 111 -20.07 6.25 -1.03
N ASP A 112 -19.31 7.35 -0.90
CA ASP A 112 -19.77 8.57 -0.22
C ASP A 112 -20.88 9.28 -1.02
N ALA A 113 -20.79 9.28 -2.36
CA ALA A 113 -21.87 9.79 -3.21
C ALA A 113 -23.15 8.94 -3.09
N LEU A 114 -23.04 7.61 -3.09
CA LEU A 114 -24.17 6.70 -2.91
C LEU A 114 -24.75 6.75 -1.50
N ALA A 115 -23.92 6.91 -0.47
CA ALA A 115 -24.36 7.10 0.91
C ALA A 115 -25.09 8.44 1.08
N GLY A 116 -24.59 9.51 0.46
CA GLY A 116 -25.25 10.82 0.41
C GLY A 116 -26.59 10.80 -0.34
N VAL A 117 -26.67 10.05 -1.44
CA VAL A 117 -27.92 9.83 -2.20
C VAL A 117 -28.91 8.97 -1.41
N ALA A 118 -28.44 7.91 -0.74
CA ALA A 118 -29.28 7.05 0.09
C ALA A 118 -29.88 7.82 1.29
N VAL A 119 -29.06 8.65 1.97
CA VAL A 119 -29.54 9.50 3.08
C VAL A 119 -30.59 10.52 2.61
N ARG A 120 -30.41 11.13 1.43
CA ARG A 120 -31.42 12.04 0.85
C ARG A 120 -32.75 11.34 0.54
N ASN A 121 -32.69 10.14 -0.06
CA ASN A 121 -33.91 9.40 -0.40
C ASN A 121 -34.69 8.96 0.85
N CYS A 122 -34.02 8.57 1.93
CA CYS A 122 -34.69 8.20 3.18
C CYS A 122 -35.40 9.39 3.85
N GLN A 123 -34.82 10.59 3.77
CA GLN A 123 -35.45 11.80 4.34
C GLN A 123 -36.66 12.26 3.52
N GLN A 124 -36.65 12.06 2.20
CA GLN A 124 -37.77 12.42 1.33
C GLN A 124 -38.95 11.45 1.47
N ALA A 125 -38.68 10.18 1.77
CA ALA A 125 -39.72 9.16 2.00
C ALA A 125 -40.51 9.31 3.31
N MET A 126 -40.01 10.10 4.28
CA MET A 126 -40.73 10.37 5.54
C MET A 126 -41.57 11.66 5.52
N GLN A 127 -41.63 12.38 4.40
CA GLN A 127 -42.38 13.65 4.27
C GLN A 127 -43.65 13.55 3.42
N VAL A 128 -44.04 12.35 2.96
CA VAL A 128 -45.29 12.16 2.23
C VAL A 128 -46.32 11.52 3.16
N THR A 129 -47.11 12.41 3.77
CA THR A 129 -48.43 12.27 4.44
C THR A 129 -48.97 10.87 4.70
#